data_AF-I0Z085-F1
#
_entry.id   AF-I0Z085-F1
#
_cell.length_a   1.000
_cell.length_b   1.000
_cell.length_c   1.000
_cell.angle_alpha   90.00
_cell.angle_beta   90.00
_cell.angle_gamma   90.00
#
_symmetry.space_group_name_H-M   'P 1'
#
loop_
_entity.id
_entity.type
_entity.pdbx_description
1 polymer ?
#
loop_
_entity_poly.entity_id
_entity_poly.type
_entity_poly.pdbx_seq_one_letter_code
_entity_poly.pdbx_strand_id
1 'polypeptide(L)'
;MTTLDRHFTFEVGILKGHKLVQSGPYAVIRHPGYTGGIVAFFGTFSFLGLQPFSLWWWLVLALPSTIFMVLRISNEEETLHQHFGKEWEQHCKRTWRLFPPFF
;
A
#
# COMPACT_ATOMS: atom_id res chain seq x y z
N MET A 1 11.25 -15.89 -2.46
CA MET A 1 11.99 -14.64 -2.18
C MET A 1 13.05 -14.45 -3.25
N THR A 2 12.70 -13.93 -4.44
CA THR A 2 13.66 -13.79 -5.54
C THR A 2 13.38 -12.60 -6.47
N THR A 3 12.24 -11.93 -6.34
CA THR A 3 11.81 -10.89 -7.30
C THR A 3 12.13 -9.45 -6.91
N LEU A 4 12.53 -9.17 -5.67
CA LEU A 4 12.66 -7.79 -5.15
C LEU A 4 14.04 -7.40 -4.61
N ASP A 5 15.04 -8.27 -4.75
CA ASP A 5 16.44 -8.15 -4.25
C ASP A 5 16.90 -6.71 -3.88
N ARG A 6 17.56 -5.97 -4.76
CA ARG A 6 18.22 -4.68 -4.42
C ARG A 6 17.33 -3.44 -4.40
N HIS A 7 16.02 -3.60 -4.57
CA HIS A 7 15.09 -2.46 -4.68
C HIS A 7 14.12 -2.35 -3.50
N PHE A 8 14.27 -3.19 -2.48
CA PHE A 8 13.47 -3.11 -1.25
C PHE A 8 14.10 -2.12 -0.26
N THR A 9 13.73 -0.84 -0.38
CA THR A 9 14.06 0.18 0.64
C THR A 9 12.83 0.44 1.50
N PHE A 10 13.01 0.38 2.83
CA PHE A 10 12.00 0.78 3.83
C PHE A 10 11.81 2.31 3.91
N GLU A 11 12.68 3.08 3.24
CA GLU A 11 12.58 4.53 3.12
C GLU A 11 11.76 4.92 1.90
N VAL A 12 10.78 5.79 2.12
CA VAL A 12 10.11 6.57 1.07
C VAL A 12 11.14 7.57 0.56
N GLY A 13 12.03 7.11 -0.31
CA GLY A 13 13.13 7.90 -0.87
C GLY A 13 13.25 7.63 -2.35
N ILE A 14 12.91 8.63 -3.16
CA ILE A 14 13.17 8.57 -4.60
C ILE A 14 14.69 8.56 -4.79
N LEU A 15 15.26 7.38 -5.04
CA LEU A 15 16.67 7.27 -5.44
C LEU A 15 16.88 7.96 -6.78
N LYS A 16 18.05 8.60 -6.99
CA LYS A 16 18.40 9.17 -8.29
C LYS A 16 18.39 8.07 -9.37
N GLY A 17 17.53 8.23 -10.38
CA GLY A 17 17.32 7.24 -11.44
C GLY A 17 16.21 6.22 -11.16
N HIS A 18 15.37 6.45 -10.15
CA HIS A 18 14.20 5.63 -9.87
C HIS A 18 13.29 5.58 -11.11
N LYS A 19 13.00 4.38 -11.61
CA LYS A 19 12.02 4.16 -12.67
C LYS A 19 10.74 3.66 -12.03
N LEU A 20 9.60 4.07 -12.59
CA LEU A 20 8.32 3.59 -12.12
C LEU A 20 8.21 2.09 -12.41
N VAL A 21 8.16 1.27 -11.36
CA VAL A 21 8.03 -0.19 -11.50
C VAL A 21 6.58 -0.52 -11.83
N GLN A 22 6.33 -0.97 -13.05
CA GLN A 22 4.99 -1.33 -13.55
C GLN A 22 4.83 -2.83 -13.80
N SER A 23 5.76 -3.67 -13.34
CA SER A 23 5.76 -5.12 -13.59
C SER A 23 5.29 -5.92 -12.37
N GLY A 24 4.76 -7.13 -12.63
CA GLY A 24 4.30 -8.04 -11.58
C GLY A 24 3.07 -7.50 -10.83
N PRO A 25 3.02 -7.57 -9.49
CA PRO A 25 1.86 -7.11 -8.73
C PRO A 25 1.60 -5.60 -8.89
N TYR A 26 2.65 -4.81 -9.15
CA TYR A 26 2.54 -3.37 -9.43
C TYR A 26 1.82 -3.06 -10.75
N ALA A 27 1.71 -4.03 -11.67
CA ALA A 27 0.94 -3.90 -12.91
C ALA A 27 -0.58 -3.89 -12.67
N VAL A 28 -1.03 -4.36 -11.50
CA VAL A 28 -2.44 -4.52 -11.14
C VAL A 28 -2.81 -3.61 -9.98
N ILE A 29 -1.96 -3.52 -8.95
CA ILE A 29 -2.20 -2.76 -7.73
C ILE A 29 -1.03 -1.80 -7.52
N ARG A 30 -1.30 -0.50 -7.30
CA ARG A 30 -0.27 0.53 -7.08
C ARG A 30 0.54 0.28 -5.80
N HIS A 31 -0.12 -0.25 -4.79
CA HIS A 31 0.40 -0.35 -3.42
C HIS A 31 0.32 -1.78 -2.87
N PRO A 32 0.92 -2.80 -3.52
CA PRO A 32 0.75 -4.20 -3.13
C PRO A 32 1.32 -4.51 -1.73
N GLY A 33 2.37 -3.81 -1.31
CA GLY A 33 2.92 -3.93 0.05
C GLY A 33 1.94 -3.44 1.12
N TYR A 34 1.24 -2.34 0.85
CA TYR A 34 0.19 -1.82 1.71
C TYR A 34 -1.04 -2.75 1.74
N THR A 35 -1.43 -3.33 0.61
CA THR A 35 -2.47 -4.38 0.56
C THR A 35 -2.09 -5.58 1.42
N GLY A 36 -0.85 -6.06 1.31
CA GLY A 36 -0.34 -7.15 2.17
C GLY A 36 -0.32 -6.76 3.65
N GLY A 37 0.06 -5.53 3.98
CA GLY A 37 0.02 -4.99 5.33
C GLY A 37 -1.39 -4.97 5.93
N ILE A 38 -2.40 -4.54 5.15
CA ILE A 38 -3.81 -4.60 5.55
C ILE A 38 -4.21 -6.05 5.82
N VAL A 39 -3.98 -6.96 4.87
CA VAL A 39 -4.37 -8.36 5.03
C VAL A 39 -3.70 -9.00 6.25
N ALA A 40 -2.41 -8.73 6.48
CA ALA A 40 -1.68 -9.22 7.65
C ALA A 40 -2.21 -8.60 8.95
N PHE A 41 -2.51 -7.31 8.96
CA PHE A 41 -3.10 -6.61 10.10
C PHE A 41 -4.45 -7.24 10.47
N PHE A 42 -5.40 -7.31 9.53
CA PHE A 42 -6.71 -7.93 9.77
C PHE A 42 -6.60 -9.42 10.11
N GLY A 43 -5.71 -10.16 9.44
CA GLY A 43 -5.47 -11.59 9.71
C GLY A 43 -4.93 -11.85 11.12
N THR A 44 -4.01 -11.01 11.60
CA THR A 44 -3.47 -11.11 12.96
C THR A 44 -4.53 -10.81 14.01
N PHE A 45 -5.35 -9.78 13.79
CA PHE A 45 -6.48 -9.44 14.67
C PHE A 45 -7.54 -10.56 14.70
N SER A 46 -7.78 -11.22 13.56
CA SER A 46 -8.70 -12.36 13.48
C SER A 46 -8.12 -13.62 14.16
N PHE A 47 -6.83 -13.90 13.97
CA PHE A 47 -6.15 -15.08 14.51
C PHE A 47 -5.93 -15.02 16.03
N LEU A 48 -5.59 -13.85 16.57
CA LEU A 48 -5.40 -13.64 18.02
C LEU A 48 -6.69 -13.74 18.84
N GLY A 49 -7.83 -14.03 18.21
CA GLY A 49 -9.07 -14.33 18.92
C GLY A 49 -9.61 -13.14 19.71
N LEU A 50 -9.34 -11.90 19.26
CA LEU A 50 -10.05 -10.72 19.75
C LEU A 50 -11.51 -10.85 19.33
N GLN A 51 -12.27 -11.59 20.12
CA GLN A 51 -13.71 -11.79 20.01
C GLN A 51 -14.46 -10.44 19.87
N PRO A 52 -15.70 -10.43 19.37
CA PRO A 52 -16.51 -9.22 19.12
C PRO A 52 -16.73 -8.28 20.33
N PHE A 53 -16.21 -8.59 21.52
CA PHE A 53 -16.16 -7.70 22.69
C PHE A 53 -15.17 -6.54 22.58
N SER A 54 -14.35 -6.51 21.53
CA SER A 54 -13.25 -5.58 21.36
C SER A 54 -13.53 -4.46 20.34
N LEU A 55 -14.80 -4.12 20.08
CA LEU A 55 -15.17 -3.02 19.16
C LEU A 55 -14.43 -1.72 19.49
N TRP A 56 -14.18 -1.49 20.77
CA TRP A 56 -13.38 -0.37 21.28
C TRP A 56 -11.93 -0.39 20.81
N TRP A 57 -11.25 -1.55 20.80
CA TRP A 57 -9.89 -1.64 20.27
C TRP A 57 -9.86 -1.52 18.75
N TRP A 58 -10.90 -1.99 18.04
CA TRP A 58 -11.05 -1.71 16.60
C TRP A 58 -11.14 -0.20 16.35
N LEU A 59 -11.93 0.53 17.14
CA LEU A 59 -12.05 1.99 17.03
C LEU A 59 -10.77 2.73 17.44
N VAL A 60 -10.08 2.29 18.49
CA VAL A 60 -8.92 3.00 19.05
C VAL A 60 -7.62 2.69 18.31
N LEU A 61 -7.43 1.46 17.84
CA LEU A 61 -6.17 1.05 17.19
C LEU A 61 -6.34 0.94 15.67
N ALA A 62 -7.33 0.21 15.18
CA ALA A 62 -7.43 -0.05 13.74
C ALA A 62 -7.81 1.22 12.96
N LEU A 63 -8.71 2.05 13.51
CA LEU A 63 -9.21 3.24 12.83
C LEU A 63 -8.10 4.31 12.62
N PRO A 64 -7.35 4.74 13.65
CA PRO A 64 -6.25 5.69 13.46
C PRO A 64 -5.11 5.11 12.61
N SER A 65 -4.79 3.83 12.76
CA SER A 65 -3.78 3.17 11.92
C SER A 65 -4.18 3.14 10.44
N THR A 66 -5.45 2.88 10.16
CA THR A 66 -5.98 2.91 8.78
C THR A 66 -5.95 4.33 8.22
N ILE A 67 -6.35 5.34 9.00
CA ILE A 67 -6.27 6.76 8.58
C ILE A 67 -4.83 7.15 8.29
N PHE A 68 -3.91 6.86 9.21
CA PHE A 68 -2.49 7.16 9.03
C PHE A 68 -1.92 6.52 7.77
N MET A 69 -2.31 5.27 7.51
CA MET A 69 -1.92 4.55 6.30
C MET A 69 -2.45 5.23 5.02
N VAL A 70 -3.72 5.66 5.00
CA VAL A 70 -4.31 6.37 3.86
C VAL A 70 -3.65 7.73 3.62
N LEU A 71 -3.31 8.46 4.69
CA LEU A 71 -2.58 9.72 4.60
C LEU A 71 -1.17 9.49 4.05
N ARG A 72 -0.49 8.46 4.53
CA ARG A 72 0.86 8.09 4.06
C ARG A 72 0.85 7.71 2.58
N ILE A 73 -0.12 6.91 2.15
CA ILE A 73 -0.31 6.57 0.73
C ILE A 73 -0.54 7.84 -0.08
N SER A 74 -1.40 8.75 0.38
CA SER A 74 -1.68 9.99 -0.35
C SER A 74 -0.43 10.87 -0.52
N ASN A 75 0.39 11.02 0.53
CA ASN A 75 1.66 11.75 0.43
C ASN A 75 2.66 11.07 -0.53
N GLU A 76 2.70 9.73 -0.53
CA GLU A 76 3.56 8.96 -1.44
C GLU A 76 3.09 9.13 -2.89
N GLU A 77 1.79 9.06 -3.15
CA GLU A 77 1.21 9.28 -4.48
C GLU A 77 1.44 10.71 -4.98
N GLU A 78 1.41 11.71 -4.11
CA GLU A 78 1.75 13.10 -4.47
C GLU A 78 3.23 13.22 -4.84
N THR A 79 4.10 12.61 -4.05
CA THR A 79 5.55 12.59 -4.32
C THR A 79 5.86 11.87 -5.65
N LEU A 80 5.15 10.77 -5.94
CA LEU A 80 5.25 10.05 -7.21
C LEU A 80 4.67 10.86 -8.39
N HIS A 81 3.55 11.57 -8.19
CA HIS A 81 2.99 12.45 -9.21
C HIS A 81 3.92 13.61 -9.53
N GLN A 82 4.53 14.24 -8.52
CA GLN A 82 5.50 15.31 -8.71
C GLN A 82 6.77 14.84 -9.46
N HIS A 83 7.22 13.60 -9.22
CA HIS A 83 8.44 13.09 -9.84
C HIS A 83 8.23 12.50 -11.24
N PHE A 84 7.16 11.72 -11.44
CA PHE A 84 6.90 10.97 -12.68
C PHE A 84 5.82 11.60 -13.58
N GLY A 85 5.03 12.55 -13.04
CA GLY A 85 4.02 13.30 -13.77
C GLY A 85 3.09 12.42 -14.61
N LYS A 86 3.17 12.58 -15.95
CA LYS A 86 2.31 11.87 -16.91
C LYS A 86 2.47 10.35 -16.88
N GLU A 87 3.66 9.84 -16.57
CA GLU A 87 3.89 8.39 -16.49
C GLU A 87 3.11 7.77 -15.32
N TRP A 88 3.08 8.49 -14.19
CA TRP A 88 2.28 8.12 -13.02
C TRP A 88 0.78 8.21 -13.29
N GLU A 89 0.31 9.24 -14.00
CA GLU A 89 -1.10 9.35 -14.38
C GLU A 89 -1.57 8.19 -15.27
N GLN A 90 -0.74 7.80 -16.25
CA GLN A 90 -1.02 6.64 -17.10
C GLN A 90 -1.06 5.34 -16.30
N HIS A 91 -0.14 5.20 -15.35
CA HIS A 91 -0.11 4.07 -14.44
C HIS A 91 -1.37 4.00 -13.56
N CYS A 92 -1.78 5.13 -12.96
CA CYS A 92 -3.00 5.22 -12.15
C CYS A 92 -4.27 4.83 -12.90
N LYS A 93 -4.35 5.09 -14.21
CA LYS A 93 -5.50 4.70 -15.04
C LYS A 93 -5.60 3.20 -15.28
N ARG A 94 -4.49 2.47 -15.17
CA ARG A 94 -4.39 1.03 -15.47
C ARG A 94 -4.32 0.16 -14.22
N THR A 95 -4.21 0.77 -13.03
CA THR A 95 -3.94 0.07 -11.77
C THR A 95 -4.88 0.48 -10.66
N TRP A 96 -5.19 -0.48 -9.80
CA TRP A 96 -6.03 -0.29 -8.63
C TRP A 96 -5.22 0.30 -7.47
N ARG A 97 -5.86 1.08 -6.59
CA ARG A 97 -5.14 1.72 -5.48
C ARG A 97 -4.69 0.71 -4.43
N LEU A 98 -5.59 -0.17 -3.99
CA LEU A 98 -5.34 -1.14 -2.91
C LEU A 98 -5.97 -2.50 -3.18
N PHE A 99 -7.25 -2.54 -3.58
CA PHE A 99 -7.95 -3.77 -3.91
C PHE A 99 -8.51 -3.67 -5.33
N PRO A 100 -8.30 -4.66 -6.19
CA PRO A 100 -9.10 -4.79 -7.41
C PRO A 100 -10.56 -5.03 -7.02
N PRO A 101 -11.55 -4.47 -7.74
CA PRO A 101 -12.92 -4.90 -7.58
C PRO A 101 -12.93 -6.39 -7.87
N PHE A 102 -13.53 -7.14 -6.96
CA PHE A 102 -13.75 -8.57 -7.13
C PHE A 102 -14.33 -8.82 -8.53
N PHE A 103 -13.75 -9.79 -9.23
CA PHE A 103 -14.21 -10.24 -10.54
C PHE A 103 -15.57 -10.94 -10.42
#